data_AF-A0A699IYD3-F1
#
_entry.id   AF-A0A699IYD3-F1
#
_cell.length_a   1.000
_cell.length_b   1.000
_cell.length_c   1.000
_cell.angle_alpha   90.00
_cell.angle_beta   90.00
_cell.angle_gamma   90.00
#
_symmetry.space_group_name_H-M   'P 1'
#
loop_
_entity.id
_entity.type
_entity.pdbx_description
1 polymer ?
#
loop_
_entity_poly.entity_id
_entity_poly.type
_entity_poly.pdbx_seq_one_letter_code
_entity_poly.pdbx_strand_id
1 'polypeptide(L)' 'NPSDAHWTAVTNILKYLRNTKDMFLVYGGDMKRELKVSCYIDAGYLTDADDMKSQTGYVFILNGGAVD' A
#
# COMPACT_ATOMS: atom_id res chain seq x y z
N ASN A 1 4.86 -16.06 26.74
CA ASN A 1 6.21 -16.51 26.37
C ASN A 1 6.25 -16.63 24.86
N PRO A 2 6.97 -15.78 24.11
CA PRO A 2 7.04 -15.90 22.66
C PRO A 2 7.71 -17.23 22.31
N SER A 3 7.08 -18.03 21.46
CA SER A 3 7.68 -19.29 20.97
C SER A 3 8.79 -19.01 19.97
N ASP A 4 9.60 -20.02 19.66
CA ASP A 4 10.69 -19.92 18.66
C ASP A 4 10.18 -19.44 17.30
N ALA A 5 8.93 -19.77 16.95
CA ALA A 5 8.27 -19.27 15.74
C ALA A 5 8.12 -17.74 15.74
N HIS A 6 7.78 -17.15 16.89
CA HIS A 6 7.67 -15.70 17.04
C HIS A 6 9.05 -15.03 16.89
N TRP A 7 10.10 -15.60 17.49
CA TRP A 7 11.45 -15.06 17.35
C TRP A 7 12.01 -15.18 15.93
N THR A 8 11.67 -16.26 15.23
CA THR A 8 12.03 -16.46 13.83
C THR A 8 11.37 -15.41 12.94
N ALA A 9 10.08 -15.15 13.15
CA ALA A 9 9.34 -14.13 12.41
C ALA A 9 9.95 -12.72 12.61
N VAL A 10 10.21 -12.33 13.86
CA VAL A 10 10.84 -11.03 14.19
C VAL A 10 12.22 -10.92 13.54
N THR A 11 13.03 -11.97 13.62
CA THR A 11 14.38 -11.99 13.00
C THR A 11 14.30 -11.82 11.49
N ASN A 12 13.33 -12.45 10.83
CA ASN A 12 13.15 -12.33 9.39
C ASN A 12 12.71 -10.91 8.99
N ILE A 13 11.80 -10.29 9.75
CA ILE A 13 11.38 -8.90 9.53
C ILE A 13 12.58 -7.95 9.67
N LEU A 14 13.37 -8.09 10.74
CA LEU A 14 14.55 -7.25 10.96
C LEU A 14 15.61 -7.43 9.87
N LYS A 15 15.83 -8.67 9.39
CA LYS A 15 16.73 -8.95 8.26
C LYS A 15 16.25 -8.28 6.98
N TYR A 16 14.95 -8.36 6.68
CA TYR A 16 14.36 -7.70 5.53
C TYR A 16 14.58 -6.19 5.60
N LEU A 17 14.16 -5.55 6.70
CA LEU A 17 14.33 -4.11 6.91
C LEU A 17 15.79 -3.65 6.78
N ARG A 18 16.73 -4.41 7.36
CA ARG A 18 18.16 -4.09 7.26
C ARG A 18 18.69 -4.19 5.82
N ASN A 19 18.25 -5.20 5.07
CA ASN A 19 18.75 -5.47 3.73
C ASN A 19 18.11 -4.58 2.67
N THR A 20 16.88 -4.11 2.90
CA THR A 20 16.14 -3.26 1.96
C THR A 20 16.19 -1.77 2.33
N LYS A 21 16.93 -1.38 3.37
CA LYS A 21 16.99 0.02 3.84
C LYS A 21 17.46 1.02 2.78
N ASP A 22 18.28 0.58 1.85
CA ASP A 22 18.83 1.40 0.77
C ASP A 22 18.15 1.12 -0.59
N MET A 23 17.09 0.30 -0.59
CA MET A 23 16.31 -0.02 -1.80
C MET A 23 15.17 0.97 -1.96
N PHE A 24 14.94 1.40 -3.20
CA PHE A 24 13.83 2.28 -3.57
C PHE A 24 13.00 1.61 -4.67
N LEU A 25 11.68 1.81 -4.62
CA LEU A 25 10.79 1.34 -5.66
C LEU A 25 10.87 2.31 -6.85
N VAL A 26 11.33 1.81 -8.00
CA VAL A 26 11.41 2.58 -9.24
C VAL A 26 10.24 2.19 -10.14
N TYR A 27 9.30 3.11 -10.33
CA TYR A 27 8.17 2.90 -11.24
C TYR A 27 8.61 3.14 -12.68
N GLY A 28 8.32 2.18 -13.57
CA GLY A 28 8.55 2.33 -15.00
C GLY A 28 7.66 3.42 -15.62
N GLY A 29 8.18 4.13 -16.63
CA GLY A 29 7.53 5.24 -17.32
C GLY A 29 8.57 6.03 -18.14
N ASP A 30 8.13 6.88 -19.07
CA ASP A 30 9.05 7.78 -19.80
C ASP A 30 9.80 8.64 -18.78
N MET A 31 11.12 8.48 -18.65
CA MET A 31 11.96 9.24 -17.70
C MET A 31 11.91 10.75 -17.95
N LYS A 32 11.40 11.20 -19.10
CA LYS A 32 11.17 12.61 -19.42
C LYS A 32 9.82 13.14 -18.91
N ARG A 33 8.91 12.25 -18.51
CA ARG A 33 7.60 12.61 -17.95
C ARG A 33 7.69 12.55 -16.43
N GLU A 34 7.27 13.63 -15.78
CA GLU A 34 7.15 13.67 -14.32
C GLU A 34 6.24 12.55 -13.81
N LEU A 35 6.57 12.01 -12.63
CA LEU A 35 5.79 10.99 -11.94
C LEU A 35 4.35 11.49 -11.76
N LYS A 36 3.39 10.93 -12.51
CA LYS A 36 1.99 11.35 -12.44
C LYS A 36 1.23 10.46 -11.47
N VAL A 37 0.89 11.03 -10.31
CA VAL A 37 -0.02 10.41 -9.34
C VAL A 37 -1.45 10.84 -9.68
N SER A 38 -2.37 9.89 -9.84
CA SER A 38 -3.81 10.17 -9.91
C SER A 38 -4.50 9.49 -8.74
N CYS A 39 -5.34 10.22 -8.01
CA CYS A 39 -6.09 9.68 -6.87
C CYS A 39 -7.58 9.71 -7.21
N TYR A 40 -8.24 8.57 -7.01
CA TYR A 40 -9.69 8.44 -7.09
C TYR A 40 -10.22 8.18 -5.69
N ILE A 41 -11.24 8.94 -5.32
CA ILE A 41 -11.90 8.85 -4.02
C ILE A 41 -13.34 8.46 -4.30
N ASP A 42 -13.77 7.32 -3.77
CA ASP A 42 -15.17 6.93 -3.76
C ASP A 42 -15.70 7.02 -2.32
N ALA A 43 -16.89 7.57 -2.17
CA ALA A 43 -17.56 7.69 -0.89
C ALA A 43 -19.01 7.25 -1.08
N GLY A 44 -19.31 6.02 -0.65
CA GLY A 44 -20.67 5.51 -0.56
C GLY A 44 -21.28 5.91 0.78
N TYR A 45 -22.26 6.82 0.76
CA TYR A 45 -23.13 7.10 1.90
C TYR A 45 -24.50 6.49 1.65
N LEU A 46 -24.99 5.67 2.59
CA LEU A 46 -26.36 5.10 2.60
C LEU A 46 -26.71 4.16 1.42
N THR A 47 -25.76 3.36 0.91
CA THR A 47 -26.07 2.33 -0.11
C THR A 47 -26.69 1.06 0.47
N ASP A 48 -26.67 0.89 1.80
CA ASP A 48 -27.26 -0.25 2.50
C ASP A 48 -28.09 0.24 3.69
N ALA A 49 -29.35 -0.19 3.78
CA ALA A 49 -30.27 0.19 4.85
C ALA A 49 -29.93 -0.51 6.17
N ASP A 50 -29.18 -1.62 6.12
CA ASP A 50 -28.76 -2.38 7.30
C ASP A 50 -27.34 -2.03 7.80
N ASP A 51 -26.51 -1.38 6.98
CA ASP A 51 -25.15 -0.95 7.38
C ASP A 51 -24.98 0.56 7.15
N MET A 52 -25.36 1.37 8.15
CA MET A 52 -25.16 2.84 8.17
C MET A 52 -23.66 3.23 8.30
N LYS A 53 -22.74 2.48 7.70
CA LYS A 53 -21.33 2.80 7.67
C LYS A 53 -20.98 3.36 6.29
N SER A 54 -20.59 4.62 6.27
CA SER A 54 -19.96 5.21 5.10
C SER A 54 -18.75 4.35 4.70
N GLN A 55 -18.74 3.85 3.48
CA GLN A 55 -17.56 3.22 2.90
C GLN A 55 -16.81 4.28 2.10
N THR A 56 -15.58 4.57 2.48
CA THR A 56 -14.68 5.45 1.70
C THR A 56 -13.55 4.61 1.15
N GLY A 57 -13.46 4.54 -0.18
CA GLY A 57 -12.38 3.87 -0.90
C GLY A 57 -11.43 4.89 -1.52
N TYR A 58 -10.13 4.62 -1.44
CA TYR A 58 -9.10 5.39 -2.12
C TYR A 58 -8.39 4.46 -3.10
N VAL A 59 -8.18 4.92 -4.33
CA VAL A 59 -7.35 4.21 -5.31
C VAL A 59 -6.34 5.19 -5.86
N PHE A 60 -5.06 4.89 -5.66
CA PHE A 60 -3.97 5.65 -6.25
C PHE A 60 -3.49 4.94 -7.51
N ILE A 61 -3.29 5.71 -8.59
CA ILE A 61 -2.67 5.22 -9.82
C ILE A 61 -1.35 5.94 -9.99
N LEU A 62 -0.27 5.17 -10.07
CA LEU A 62 1.08 5.63 -10.25
C LEU A 62 1.67 5.06 -11.55
N ASN A 63 1.96 5.94 -12.52
CA ASN A 63 2.43 5.55 -13.85
C ASN A 63 1.57 4.45 -14.53
N GLY A 64 0.26 4.45 -14.27
CA GLY A 64 -0.68 3.47 -14.83
C GLY A 64 -0.85 2.17 -14.03
N GLY A 65 -0.07 1.96 -12.97
CA GLY A 65 -0.28 0.87 -12.01
C GLY A 65 -1.12 1.33 -10.81
N ALA A 66 -2.07 0.50 -10.37
CA ALA A 66 -2.77 0.74 -9.12
C ALA A 66 -1.82 0.49 -7.94
N VAL A 67 -1.87 1.38 -6.95
CA VAL A 67 -1.13 1.31 -5.69
C VAL A 67 -2.13 1.55 -4.56
N ASP A 68 -2.06 0.70 -3.55
CA ASP A 68 -2.88 0.69 -2.33
C ASP A 68 -2.00 1.11 -1.13
#